data_AF-A0A2H6NAK5-F1
#
_entry.id   AF-A0A2H6NAK5-F1
#
_cell.length_a   1.000
_cell.length_b   1.000
_cell.length_c   1.000
_cell.angle_alpha   90.00
_cell.angle_beta   90.00
_cell.angle_gamma   90.00
#
_symmetry.space_group_name_H-M   'P 1'
#
loop_
_entity.id
_entity.type
_entity.pdbx_description
1 polymer ?
#
loop_
_entity_poly.entity_id
_entity_poly.type
_entity_poly.pdbx_seq_one_letter_code
_entity_poly.pdbx_strand_id
1 'polypeptide(L)'
;PDGKELEVIFGRPIVDGAEGETHSISPRPRPPGRPVSGHGMDSRPAMAIFELLDYIVNEPPPKLPTGVFTQEFQEFVNKCLIKNPAERADLKLLMVRIVALCAVCA
;
A
#
# COMPACT_ATOMS: atom_id res chain seq x y z
N PRO A 1 -4.89 18.61 32.82
CA PRO A 1 -4.78 19.32 31.52
C PRO A 1 -5.92 20.32 31.40
N ASP A 2 -5.57 21.59 31.28
CA ASP A 2 -6.55 22.66 31.07
C ASP A 2 -7.03 22.66 29.59
N GLY A 3 -8.15 23.33 29.32
CA GLY A 3 -8.78 23.30 27.99
C GLY A 3 -7.88 23.85 26.88
N LYS A 4 -6.96 24.75 27.22
CA LYS A 4 -5.98 25.35 26.29
C LYS A 4 -4.86 24.37 25.93
N GLU A 5 -4.39 23.54 26.86
CA GLU A 5 -3.43 22.48 26.55
C GLU A 5 -4.03 21.39 25.65
N LEU A 6 -5.29 21.06 25.85
CA LEU A 6 -6.01 20.09 25.01
C LEU A 6 -6.16 20.60 23.56
N GLU A 7 -6.43 21.89 23.34
CA GLU A 7 -6.50 22.49 22.01
C GLU A 7 -5.15 22.52 21.28
N VAL A 8 -4.04 22.68 22.02
CA VAL A 8 -2.69 22.64 21.45
C VAL A 8 -2.31 21.22 21.03
N ILE A 9 -2.77 20.20 21.76
CA ILE A 9 -2.41 18.80 21.51
C ILE A 9 -3.29 18.18 20.41
N PHE A 10 -4.59 18.49 20.40
CA PHE A 10 -5.56 17.80 19.52
C PHE A 10 -6.12 18.69 18.40
N GLY A 11 -5.84 19.99 18.38
CA GLY A 11 -6.47 20.93 17.46
C GLY A 11 -7.95 21.20 17.81
N ARG A 12 -8.52 22.27 17.23
CA ARG A 12 -9.85 22.81 17.59
C ARG A 12 -10.95 21.73 17.69
N PRO A 13 -11.88 21.84 18.66
CA PRO A 13 -12.99 20.92 18.76
C PRO A 13 -13.92 21.04 17.55
N ILE A 14 -14.35 19.89 17.04
CA ILE A 14 -15.44 19.78 16.07
C ILE A 14 -16.70 20.28 16.77
N VAL A 15 -17.20 21.43 16.31
CA VAL A 15 -18.51 21.93 16.71
C VAL A 15 -19.57 21.06 16.03
N ASP A 16 -20.40 20.40 16.83
CA ASP A 16 -21.66 19.82 16.39
C ASP A 16 -22.55 20.96 15.88
N GLY A 17 -22.93 20.90 14.60
CA GLY A 17 -23.77 21.90 13.94
C GLY A 17 -24.35 21.31 12.67
N ALA A 18 -25.65 21.09 12.70
CA ALA A 18 -26.42 20.42 11.68
C ALA A 18 -26.48 21.18 10.33
N GLU A 19 -26.72 20.41 9.27
CA GLU A 19 -27.33 20.77 7.98
C GLU A 19 -26.46 21.50 6.93
N GLY A 20 -26.40 20.91 5.71
CA GLY A 20 -26.24 21.68 4.47
C GLY A 20 -24.91 21.59 3.71
N GLU A 21 -24.84 20.62 2.80
CA GLU A 21 -24.38 20.76 1.41
C GLU A 21 -22.91 21.08 1.01
N THR A 22 -22.54 20.39 -0.08
CA THR A 22 -21.37 20.53 -0.95
C THR A 22 -20.02 20.10 -0.37
N HIS A 23 -19.70 18.80 -0.55
CA HIS A 23 -18.34 18.29 -0.51
C HIS A 23 -17.52 18.92 -1.64
N SER A 24 -17.05 20.15 -1.41
CA SER A 24 -15.99 20.76 -2.19
C SER A 24 -14.72 19.93 -2.00
N ILE A 25 -14.24 19.37 -3.11
CA ILE A 25 -12.94 18.70 -3.24
C ILE A 25 -11.84 19.77 -3.16
N SER A 26 -11.70 20.39 -1.99
CA SER A 26 -10.60 21.31 -1.71
C SER A 26 -9.38 20.48 -1.31
N PRO A 27 -8.21 20.62 -1.96
CA PRO A 27 -7.02 19.90 -1.58
C PRO A 27 -6.60 20.36 -0.18
N ARG A 28 -6.87 19.54 0.83
CA ARG A 28 -6.43 19.82 2.21
C ARG A 28 -4.89 19.88 2.20
N PRO A 29 -4.26 20.94 2.73
CA PRO A 29 -2.81 21.03 2.79
C PRO A 29 -2.26 19.83 3.58
N ARG A 30 -1.36 19.06 2.96
CA ARG A 30 -0.71 17.92 3.63
C ARG A 30 0.16 18.43 4.79
N PRO A 31 0.18 17.74 5.94
CA PRO A 31 1.07 18.08 7.05
C PRO A 31 2.54 18.10 6.58
N PRO A 32 3.33 19.11 6.96
CA PRO A 32 4.76 19.15 6.64
C PRO A 32 5.47 18.00 7.36
N GLY A 33 6.26 17.20 6.65
CA GLY A 33 7.17 16.23 7.25
C GLY A 33 6.97 14.76 6.87
N ARG A 34 6.00 14.41 6.03
CA ARG A 34 5.94 13.05 5.48
C ARG A 34 6.95 12.92 4.33
N PRO A 35 7.98 12.05 4.42
CA PRO A 35 8.84 11.80 3.27
C PRO A 35 7.96 11.33 2.11
N VAL A 36 8.09 11.98 0.96
CA VAL A 36 7.54 11.47 -0.30
C VAL A 36 8.21 10.13 -0.54
N SER A 37 7.48 9.05 -0.27
CA SER A 37 7.90 7.72 -0.71
C SER A 37 7.68 7.70 -2.21
N GLY A 38 8.68 8.17 -2.95
CA GLY A 38 8.71 8.09 -4.40
C GLY A 38 8.79 6.62 -4.81
N HIS A 39 7.65 6.02 -5.13
CA HIS A 39 7.60 4.67 -5.69
C HIS A 39 7.16 4.76 -7.15
N GLY A 40 8.16 4.64 -8.03
CA GLY A 40 8.14 3.86 -9.29
C GLY A 40 7.04 4.11 -10.32
N MET A 41 7.48 4.59 -11.49
CA MET A 41 6.94 4.50 -12.87
C MET A 41 5.46 4.75 -13.20
N ASP A 42 4.53 4.70 -12.25
CA ASP A 42 3.14 5.06 -12.49
C ASP A 42 2.93 6.48 -11.95
N SER A 43 2.63 7.43 -12.82
CA SER A 43 2.38 8.85 -12.48
C SER A 43 1.15 9.09 -11.57
N ARG A 44 0.70 8.07 -10.84
CA ARG A 44 -0.43 8.15 -9.92
C ARG A 44 -0.03 8.93 -8.66
N PRO A 45 -0.91 9.79 -8.14
CA PRO A 45 -0.69 10.45 -6.86
C PRO A 45 -0.45 9.44 -5.74
N ALA A 46 0.39 9.80 -4.76
CA ALA A 46 0.60 8.98 -3.57
C ALA A 46 -0.73 8.74 -2.84
N MET A 47 -1.10 7.46 -2.69
CA MET A 47 -2.34 7.05 -2.02
C MET A 47 -2.23 7.22 -0.49
N ALA A 48 -3.37 7.50 0.16
CA ALA A 48 -3.49 7.46 1.61
C ALA A 48 -3.46 6.01 2.14
N ILE A 49 -3.21 5.83 3.44
CA ILE A 49 -3.07 4.47 4.01
C ILE A 49 -4.34 3.63 3.87
N PHE A 50 -5.53 4.19 4.12
CA PHE A 50 -6.78 3.43 4.01
C PHE A 50 -7.11 3.09 2.56
N GLU A 51 -6.83 3.99 1.61
CA GLU A 51 -6.96 3.72 0.17
C GLU A 51 -6.01 2.60 -0.26
N LEU A 52 -4.79 2.58 0.26
CA LEU A 52 -3.82 1.51 0.00
C LEU A 52 -4.27 0.17 0.58
N LEU A 53 -4.82 0.16 1.80
CA LEU A 53 -5.34 -1.07 2.40
C LEU A 53 -6.52 -1.63 1.61
N ASP A 54 -7.45 -0.76 1.20
CA ASP A 54 -8.58 -1.16 0.36
C ASP A 54 -8.12 -1.74 -0.98
N TYR A 55 -7.14 -1.10 -1.62
CA TYR A 55 -6.46 -1.62 -2.82
C TYR A 55 -5.85 -3.00 -2.58
N ILE A 56 -5.13 -3.18 -1.47
CA ILE A 56 -4.54 -4.48 -1.10
C ILE A 56 -5.61 -5.55 -0.82
N VAL A 57 -6.85 -5.20 -0.52
CA VAL A 57 -7.92 -6.19 -0.32
C VAL A 57 -8.65 -6.46 -1.63
N ASN A 58 -9.06 -5.42 -2.34
CA ASN A 58 -10.05 -5.52 -3.42
C ASN A 58 -9.43 -5.59 -4.83
N GLU A 59 -8.25 -5.00 -5.04
CA GLU A 59 -7.63 -4.95 -6.37
C GLU A 59 -6.74 -6.17 -6.62
N PRO A 60 -6.51 -6.58 -7.88
CA PRO A 60 -5.66 -7.72 -8.17
C PRO A 60 -4.23 -7.53 -7.64
N PRO A 61 -3.51 -8.62 -7.32
CA PRO A 61 -2.14 -8.51 -6.84
C PRO A 61 -1.22 -7.90 -7.90
N PRO A 62 -0.24 -7.07 -7.50
CA PRO A 62 0.71 -6.49 -8.42
C PRO A 62 1.59 -7.57 -9.05
N LYS A 63 2.09 -7.30 -10.25
CA LYS A 63 2.98 -8.19 -11.01
C LYS A 63 4.28 -7.49 -11.35
N LEU A 64 5.35 -8.26 -11.50
CA LEU A 64 6.62 -7.72 -11.96
C LEU A 64 6.53 -7.31 -13.45
N PRO A 65 7.29 -6.27 -13.88
CA PRO A 65 7.39 -5.89 -15.28
C PRO A 65 7.92 -7.03 -16.15
N THR A 66 7.30 -7.23 -17.31
CA THR A 66 7.73 -8.20 -18.31
C THR A 66 9.02 -7.73 -19.00
N GLY A 67 9.94 -8.66 -19.27
CA GLY A 67 11.18 -8.38 -20.02
C GLY A 67 12.34 -7.84 -19.17
N VAL A 68 12.11 -7.52 -17.89
CA VAL A 68 13.16 -7.11 -16.95
C VAL A 68 13.63 -8.28 -16.07
N PHE A 69 12.70 -9.17 -15.70
CA PHE A 69 12.97 -10.31 -14.83
C PHE A 69 12.77 -11.63 -15.59
N THR A 70 13.45 -12.70 -15.14
CA THR A 70 13.22 -14.04 -15.69
C THR A 70 11.80 -14.50 -15.41
N GLN A 71 11.24 -15.34 -16.29
CA GLN A 71 9.89 -15.85 -16.14
C GLN A 71 9.72 -16.63 -14.82
N GLU A 72 10.72 -17.41 -14.43
CA GLU A 72 10.70 -18.16 -13.18
C GLU A 72 10.64 -17.26 -11.95
N PHE A 73 11.35 -16.12 -11.96
CA PHE A 73 11.28 -15.15 -10.86
C PHE A 73 9.92 -14.44 -10.82
N GLN A 74 9.36 -14.08 -11.98
CA GLN A 74 8.01 -13.53 -12.07
C GLN A 74 6.97 -14.50 -11.51
N GLU A 75 7.03 -15.77 -11.88
CA GLU A 75 6.13 -16.81 -11.37
C GLU A 75 6.31 -17.05 -9.87
N PHE A 76 7.55 -17.03 -9.37
CA PHE A 76 7.83 -17.14 -7.94
C PHE A 76 7.14 -16.02 -7.16
N VAL A 77 7.34 -14.76 -7.55
CA VAL A 77 6.70 -13.61 -6.89
C VAL A 77 5.17 -13.66 -7.02
N ASN A 78 4.66 -14.03 -8.20
CA ASN A 78 3.22 -14.18 -8.42
C ASN A 78 2.59 -15.19 -7.45
N LYS A 79 3.27 -16.31 -7.16
CA LYS A 79 2.79 -17.32 -6.19
C LYS A 79 2.77 -16.82 -4.75
N CYS A 80 3.67 -15.91 -4.38
CA CYS A 80 3.67 -15.27 -3.06
C CYS A 80 2.50 -14.27 -2.89
N LEU A 81 2.04 -13.66 -3.98
CA LEU A 81 1.05 -12.59 -3.96
C LEU A 81 -0.39 -13.05 -4.21
N ILE A 82 -0.64 -14.36 -4.31
CA ILE A 82 -2.00 -14.90 -4.47
C ILE A 82 -2.87 -14.45 -3.29
N LYS A 83 -4.05 -13.88 -3.57
CA LYS A 83 -4.97 -13.37 -2.55
C LYS A 83 -5.54 -14.50 -1.69
N ASN A 84 -6.03 -15.56 -2.34
CA ASN A 84 -6.58 -16.72 -1.67
C ASN A 84 -5.46 -17.45 -0.89
N PRO A 85 -5.49 -17.47 0.45
CA PRO A 85 -4.43 -18.07 1.23
C PRO A 85 -4.31 -19.60 1.01
N ALA A 86 -5.39 -20.27 0.61
CA ALA A 86 -5.37 -21.71 0.33
C ALA A 86 -4.63 -22.05 -0.98
N GLU A 87 -4.58 -21.09 -1.92
CA GLU A 87 -3.88 -21.24 -3.21
C GLU A 87 -2.48 -20.61 -3.19
N ARG A 88 -2.21 -19.74 -2.21
CA ARG A 88 -0.90 -19.12 -2.03
C ARG A 88 0.15 -20.18 -1.70
N ALA A 89 1.32 -20.05 -2.31
CA ALA A 89 2.42 -20.99 -2.07
C ALA A 89 2.82 -21.00 -0.58
N ASP A 90 3.06 -22.19 -0.06
CA ASP A 90 3.60 -22.40 1.28
C ASP A 90 5.13 -22.28 1.28
N LEU A 91 5.70 -22.18 2.49
CA LEU A 91 7.15 -22.05 2.64
C LEU A 91 7.91 -23.25 2.03
N LYS A 92 7.33 -24.45 2.13
CA LYS A 92 7.94 -25.67 1.59
C LYS A 92 8.11 -25.59 0.08
N LEU A 93 7.07 -25.16 -0.65
CA LEU A 93 7.13 -24.96 -2.10
C LEU A 93 8.07 -23.81 -2.48
N LEU A 94 8.07 -22.72 -1.71
CA LEU A 94 8.94 -21.58 -1.96
C LEU A 94 10.41 -21.91 -1.76
N MET A 95 10.78 -22.65 -0.70
CA MET A 95 12.18 -23.00 -0.43
C MET A 95 12.76 -23.93 -1.51
N VAL A 96 11.99 -24.89 -2.02
CA VAL A 96 12.44 -25.73 -3.14
C VAL A 96 12.73 -24.88 -4.38
N ARG A 97 11.91 -23.86 -4.65
CA ARG A 97 12.09 -22.95 -5.79
C ARG A 97 13.19 -21.92 -5.59
N ILE A 98 13.40 -21.40 -4.38
CA ILE A 98 14.50 -20.48 -4.07
C ILE A 98 15.84 -21.19 -4.24
N VAL A 99 15.97 -22.41 -3.70
CA VAL A 99 17.20 -23.20 -3.85
C VAL A 99 17.44 -23.54 -5.33
N ALA A 100 16.40 -23.88 -6.09
CA ALA A 100 16.51 -24.11 -7.52
C ALA A 100 16.91 -22.84 -8.29
N LEU A 101 16.28 -21.69 -8.05
CA LEU A 101 16.65 -20.42 -8.69
C LEU A 101 18.09 -20.03 -8.36
N CYS A 102 18.49 -20.09 -7.08
CA CYS A 102 19.86 -19.77 -6.68
C CYS A 102 20.89 -20.74 -7.27
N ALA A 103 20.54 -22.02 -7.44
CA ALA A 103 21.41 -23.00 -8.09
C ALA A 103 21.52 -22.81 -9.60
N VAL A 104 20.51 -22.25 -10.27
CA VAL A 104 20.54 -21.93 -11.71
C VAL A 104 21.26 -20.60 -11.98
N CYS A 105 21.33 -19.70 -10.99
CA CYS A 105 22.02 -18.42 -11.11
C CYS A 105 23.51 -18.43 -10.69
N ALA A 106 24.06 -19.58 -10.27
CA ALA A 106 25.47 -19.75 -9.88
C ALA A 106 26.24 -20.56 -10.93
#